data_AF-A0A9P6MGS0-F1
#
_entry.id   AF-A0A9P6MGS0-F1
#
_cell.length_a   1.000
_cell.length_b   1.000
_cell.length_c   1.000
_cell.angle_alpha   90.00
_cell.angle_beta   90.00
_cell.angle_gamma   90.00
#
_symmetry.space_group_name_H-M   'P 1'
#
loop_
_entity.id
_entity.type
_entity.pdbx_description
1 polymer ?
#
loop_
_entity_poly.entity_id
_entity_poly.type
_entity_poly.pdbx_seq_one_letter_code
_entity_poly.pdbx_strand_id
1 'polypeptide(L)'
;MDIETPEFFGPKIRNALRADATVVDLPKLIDDPVLAKVLEEAFKARLQMTMDHTQSGGSSVNSVDYLNCLDDTERDLYKAGLESSASVHHWNQQSFGRIRSANEVLKRKLAA
;
A
#
# COMPACT_ATOMS: atom_id res chain seq x y z
N MET A 1 -31.87 21.23 10.29
CA MET A 1 -30.72 21.38 11.19
C MET A 1 -29.53 21.54 10.28
N ASP A 2 -29.02 22.77 10.16
CA ASP A 2 -27.83 23.03 9.37
C ASP A 2 -26.62 22.57 10.18
N ILE A 3 -26.07 21.42 9.80
CA ILE A 3 -24.85 20.88 10.40
C ILE A 3 -23.71 21.73 9.83
N GLU A 4 -23.24 22.71 10.60
CA GLU A 4 -22.04 23.46 10.25
C GLU A 4 -20.86 22.49 10.17
N THR A 5 -20.30 22.37 8.96
CA THR A 5 -19.13 21.55 8.72
C THR A 5 -17.94 22.22 9.42
N PRO A 6 -17.22 21.52 10.33
CA PRO A 6 -16.07 22.09 11.03
C PRO A 6 -15.06 22.72 10.06
N GLU A 7 -14.33 23.78 10.46
CA GLU A 7 -13.36 24.49 9.60
C GLU A 7 -12.33 23.57 8.91
N PHE A 8 -12.08 22.39 9.49
CA PHE A 8 -11.30 21.30 8.91
C PHE A 8 -11.86 20.74 7.59
N PHE A 9 -13.10 21.07 7.20
CA PHE A 9 -13.71 20.68 5.92
C PHE A 9 -14.02 21.87 5.01
N GLY A 10 -13.45 23.02 5.37
CA GLY A 10 -13.50 24.20 4.55
C GLY A 10 -12.87 23.98 3.17
N PRO A 11 -13.13 24.89 2.22
CA PRO A 11 -12.63 24.81 0.84
C PRO A 11 -11.10 24.63 0.76
N LYS A 12 -10.38 25.12 1.77
CA LYS A 12 -8.92 25.02 1.88
C LYS A 12 -8.43 23.58 2.04
N ILE A 13 -9.10 22.79 2.89
CA ILE A 13 -8.75 21.37 3.11
C ILE A 13 -9.19 20.53 1.91
N ARG A 14 -10.32 20.85 1.28
CA ARG A 14 -10.74 20.20 0.02
C ARG A 14 -9.75 20.46 -1.13
N ASN A 15 -9.28 21.69 -1.25
CA ASN A 15 -8.26 22.04 -2.24
C ASN A 15 -6.93 21.37 -1.93
N ALA A 16 -6.57 21.24 -0.65
CA ALA A 16 -5.40 20.49 -0.23
C ALA A 16 -5.55 19.00 -0.56
N LEU A 17 -6.66 18.34 -0.21
CA LEU A 17 -6.98 16.95 -0.59
C LEU A 17 -6.93 16.74 -2.11
N ARG A 18 -7.42 17.71 -2.88
CA ARG A 18 -7.40 17.66 -4.35
C ARG A 18 -5.99 17.81 -4.93
N ALA A 19 -5.12 18.55 -4.25
CA ALA A 19 -3.75 18.79 -4.69
C ALA A 19 -2.79 17.70 -4.20
N ASP A 20 -2.94 17.26 -2.95
CA ASP A 20 -2.12 16.26 -2.29
C ASP A 20 -2.95 15.54 -1.20
N ALA A 21 -3.23 14.27 -1.49
CA ALA A 21 -4.04 13.43 -0.64
C ALA A 21 -3.33 12.96 0.64
N THR A 22 -2.03 13.18 0.80
CA THR A 22 -1.25 12.70 1.96
C THR A 22 -1.28 13.64 3.17
N VAL A 23 -1.86 14.85 3.01
CA VAL A 23 -1.73 15.95 3.97
C VAL A 23 -2.87 16.00 5.01
N VAL A 24 -3.95 15.21 4.87
CA VAL A 24 -5.21 15.42 5.63
C VAL A 24 -5.71 14.18 6.37
N ASP A 25 -6.10 14.37 7.64
CA ASP A 25 -6.60 13.35 8.57
C ASP A 25 -8.13 13.12 8.41
N LEU A 26 -8.52 11.87 8.12
CA LEU A 26 -9.80 11.46 7.50
C LEU A 26 -11.05 11.22 8.38
N PRO A 27 -11.03 10.98 9.70
CA PRO A 27 -12.18 10.38 10.41
C PRO A 27 -13.50 11.18 10.52
N LYS A 28 -13.52 12.50 10.29
CA LYS A 28 -14.69 13.35 10.63
C LYS A 28 -15.67 13.64 9.48
N LEU A 29 -15.52 12.97 8.34
CA LEU A 29 -15.89 13.56 7.05
C LEU A 29 -17.15 12.92 6.41
N ILE A 30 -17.76 11.90 7.01
CA ILE A 30 -18.62 10.90 6.33
C ILE A 30 -19.99 11.41 5.77
N ASP A 31 -20.50 12.60 6.10
CA ASP A 31 -21.84 13.07 5.68
C ASP A 31 -21.88 13.95 4.39
N ASP A 32 -20.75 14.21 3.72
CA ASP A 32 -20.70 15.01 2.49
C ASP A 32 -20.52 14.13 1.22
N PRO A 33 -21.51 14.07 0.29
CA PRO A 33 -21.41 13.25 -0.92
C PRO A 33 -20.34 13.74 -1.92
N VAL A 34 -20.01 15.04 -1.91
CA VAL A 34 -18.91 15.58 -2.74
C VAL A 34 -17.59 15.06 -2.25
N LEU A 35 -17.46 14.97 -0.94
CA LEU A 35 -16.27 14.43 -0.34
C LEU A 35 -16.12 12.93 -0.59
N ALA A 36 -17.18 12.13 -0.47
CA ALA A 36 -17.07 10.69 -0.73
C ALA A 36 -16.39 10.42 -2.08
N LYS A 37 -16.72 11.23 -3.09
CA LYS A 37 -16.07 11.23 -4.40
C LYS A 37 -14.60 11.67 -4.36
N VAL A 38 -14.27 12.73 -3.62
CA VAL A 38 -12.88 13.19 -3.45
C VAL A 38 -12.02 12.14 -2.75
N LEU A 39 -12.55 11.46 -1.74
CA LEU A 39 -11.87 10.37 -1.03
C LEU A 39 -11.66 9.16 -1.95
N GLU A 40 -12.66 8.81 -2.75
CA GLU A 40 -12.53 7.74 -3.74
C GLU A 40 -11.45 8.05 -4.79
N GLU A 41 -11.45 9.27 -5.33
CA GLU A 41 -10.45 9.73 -6.31
C GLU A 41 -9.04 9.75 -5.70
N ALA A 42 -8.90 10.26 -4.46
CA ALA A 42 -7.66 10.26 -3.72
C ALA A 42 -7.13 8.84 -3.45
N PHE A 43 -8.00 7.93 -2.99
CA PHE A 43 -7.63 6.55 -2.71
C PHE A 43 -7.18 5.81 -3.98
N LYS A 44 -7.86 6.00 -5.11
CA LYS A 44 -7.44 5.42 -6.40
C LYS A 44 -6.07 5.91 -6.84
N ALA A 45 -5.79 7.21 -6.69
CA ALA A 45 -4.49 7.76 -7.02
C ALA A 45 -3.38 7.20 -6.13
N ARG A 46 -3.61 7.09 -4.81
CA ARG A 46 -2.64 6.56 -3.85
C ARG A 46 -2.41 5.05 -4.00
N LEU A 47 -3.42 4.28 -4.42
CA LEU A 47 -3.27 2.87 -4.78
C LEU A 47 -2.25 2.66 -5.90
N GLN A 48 -2.32 3.48 -6.95
CA GLN A 48 -1.38 3.40 -8.06
C GLN A 48 0.05 3.68 -7.57
N MET A 49 0.24 4.74 -6.79
CA MET A 49 1.55 5.06 -6.20
C MET A 49 2.08 3.93 -5.31
N THR A 50 1.21 3.30 -4.52
CA THR A 50 1.58 2.18 -3.64
C THR A 50 2.07 1.00 -4.45
N MET A 51 1.38 0.69 -5.55
CA MET A 51 1.78 -0.36 -6.49
C MET A 51 3.13 -0.06 -7.14
N ASP A 52 3.32 1.17 -7.63
CA ASP A 52 4.58 1.59 -8.25
C ASP A 52 5.74 1.47 -7.27
N HIS A 53 5.56 1.88 -6.00
CA HIS A 53 6.58 1.77 -4.96
C HIS A 53 6.92 0.32 -4.58
N THR A 54 5.93 -0.58 -4.56
CA THR A 54 6.15 -2.00 -4.20
C THR A 54 6.77 -2.81 -5.33
N GLN A 55 6.51 -2.46 -6.58
CA GLN A 55 6.96 -3.22 -7.76
C GLN A 55 8.24 -2.66 -8.40
N SER A 56 8.59 -1.39 -8.16
CA SER A 56 9.79 -0.75 -8.77
C SER A 56 11.12 -1.10 -8.09
N GLY A 57 11.16 -2.11 -7.20
CA GLY A 57 12.39 -2.64 -6.64
C GLY A 57 13.14 -1.68 -5.72
N GLY A 58 12.61 -1.44 -4.51
CA GLY A 58 13.33 -1.19 -3.24
C GLY A 58 14.42 -0.09 -3.12
N SER A 59 14.87 0.58 -4.18
CA SER A 59 16.00 1.52 -4.15
C SER A 59 15.59 2.98 -4.34
N SER A 60 14.38 3.32 -3.91
CA SER A 60 13.98 4.71 -3.76
C SER A 60 14.49 5.20 -2.40
N VAL A 61 15.45 6.13 -2.42
CA VAL A 61 15.91 6.93 -1.28
C VAL A 61 14.75 7.58 -0.49
N ASN A 62 13.55 7.62 -1.08
CA ASN A 62 12.33 8.21 -0.51
C ASN A 62 11.36 7.19 0.11
N SER A 63 11.73 5.92 0.29
CA SER A 63 10.81 4.90 0.81
C SER A 63 10.36 5.15 2.25
N VAL A 64 11.20 5.77 3.08
CA VAL A 64 10.86 6.08 4.49
C VAL A 64 9.85 7.23 4.56
N ASP A 65 10.08 8.28 3.78
CA ASP A 65 9.16 9.42 3.70
C ASP A 65 7.80 9.00 3.13
N TYR A 66 7.81 8.12 2.13
CA TYR A 66 6.57 7.54 1.59
C TYR A 66 5.81 6.73 2.65
N LEU A 67 6.49 5.84 3.39
CA LEU A 67 5.88 5.01 4.43
C LEU A 67 5.25 5.83 5.57
N ASN A 68 5.84 6.98 5.90
CA ASN A 68 5.34 7.86 6.95
C ASN A 68 4.02 8.57 6.56
N CYS A 69 3.72 8.64 5.26
CA CYS A 69 2.52 9.29 4.74
C CYS A 69 1.35 8.31 4.49
N LEU A 70 1.55 7.01 4.72
CA LEU A 70 0.53 5.98 4.48
C LEU A 70 -0.38 5.81 5.70
N ASP A 71 -1.68 5.69 5.44
CA ASP A 71 -2.62 5.23 6.45
C ASP A 71 -2.41 3.73 6.79
N ASP A 72 -3.16 3.20 7.77
CA ASP A 72 -3.02 1.79 8.17
C ASP A 72 -3.41 0.83 7.03
N THR A 73 -4.45 1.17 6.26
CA THR A 73 -4.93 0.32 5.17
C THR A 73 -3.95 0.28 3.99
N GLU A 74 -3.35 1.42 3.67
CA GLU A 74 -2.34 1.57 2.63
C GLU A 74 -1.03 0.87 3.03
N ARG A 75 -0.67 0.88 4.32
CA ARG A 75 0.48 0.10 4.82
C ARG A 75 0.29 -1.40 4.67
N ASP A 76 -0.91 -1.90 4.89
CA ASP A 76 -1.20 -3.32 4.72
C ASP A 76 -1.17 -3.72 3.23
N LEU A 77 -1.70 -2.88 2.35
CA LEU A 77 -1.58 -3.06 0.90
C LEU A 77 -0.12 -3.00 0.42
N TYR A 78 0.66 -2.08 0.97
CA TYR A 78 2.09 -1.95 0.67
C TYR A 78 2.87 -3.22 1.05
N LYS A 79 2.64 -3.77 2.25
CA LYS A 79 3.24 -5.05 2.67
C LYS A 79 2.82 -6.21 1.76
N ALA A 80 1.53 -6.32 1.46
CA ALA A 80 1.02 -7.35 0.55
C ALA A 80 1.65 -7.25 -0.86
N GLY A 81 1.84 -6.02 -1.36
CA GLY A 81 2.52 -5.76 -2.63
C GLY A 81 3.97 -6.22 -2.64
N LEU A 82 4.73 -5.91 -1.57
CA LEU A 82 6.12 -6.36 -1.41
C LEU A 82 6.22 -7.89 -1.35
N GLU A 83 5.37 -8.54 -0.55
CA GLU A 83 5.34 -10.00 -0.41
C GLU A 83 5.00 -10.69 -1.74
N SER A 84 4.01 -10.15 -2.47
CA SER A 84 3.63 -10.63 -3.79
C SER A 84 4.78 -10.49 -4.79
N SER A 85 5.41 -9.31 -4.85
CA SER A 85 6.56 -9.04 -5.73
C SER A 85 7.73 -9.98 -5.44
N ALA A 86 8.10 -10.13 -4.15
CA ALA A 86 9.14 -11.06 -3.72
C ALA A 86 8.78 -12.51 -4.09
N SER A 87 7.53 -12.91 -3.89
CA SER A 87 7.07 -14.26 -4.21
C SER A 87 7.19 -14.58 -5.70
N VAL A 88 6.76 -13.64 -6.56
CA VAL A 88 6.90 -13.75 -8.02
C VAL A 88 8.37 -13.79 -8.43
N HIS A 89 9.22 -12.95 -7.84
CA HIS A 89 10.65 -12.97 -8.11
C HIS A 89 11.28 -14.31 -7.75
N HIS A 90 10.98 -14.83 -6.57
CA HIS A 90 11.47 -16.14 -6.14
C HIS A 90 10.96 -17.27 -7.05
N TRP A 91 9.73 -17.18 -7.54
CA TRP A 91 9.14 -18.16 -8.45
C TRP A 91 9.84 -18.13 -9.80
N ASN A 92 10.03 -16.94 -10.35
CA ASN A 92 10.71 -16.72 -11.63
C ASN A 92 12.18 -17.17 -11.58
N GLN A 93 12.86 -16.96 -10.45
CA GLN A 93 14.24 -17.44 -10.21
C GLN A 93 14.32 -18.95 -9.94
N GLN A 94 13.22 -19.70 -10.05
CA GLN A 94 13.13 -21.14 -9.72
C GLN A 94 13.64 -21.48 -8.30
N SER A 95 13.67 -20.48 -7.41
CA SER A 95 14.08 -20.63 -6.02
C SER A 95 12.94 -21.14 -5.13
N PHE A 96 11.69 -20.96 -5.58
CA PHE A 96 10.53 -21.69 -5.05
C PHE A 96 10.61 -23.16 -5.47
N GLY A 97 11.37 -23.92 -4.70
CA GLY A 97 11.35 -25.37 -4.77
C GLY A 97 11.91 -25.91 -6.08
N ARG A 98 13.24 -26.05 -6.16
CA ARG A 98 13.81 -27.19 -6.88
C ARG A 98 13.10 -28.43 -6.35
N ILE A 99 12.25 -29.06 -7.18
CA ILE A 99 11.55 -30.30 -6.83
C ILE A 99 12.64 -31.30 -6.47
N ARG A 100 12.82 -31.55 -5.17
CA ARG A 100 13.76 -32.56 -4.70
C ARG A 100 13.02 -33.87 -4.66
N SER A 101 13.59 -34.90 -5.29
CA SER A 101 13.07 -36.25 -5.15
C SER A 101 13.06 -36.62 -3.67
N ALA A 102 11.97 -37.20 -3.17
CA ALA A 102 11.84 -37.66 -1.78
C ALA A 102 13.02 -38.56 -1.36
N ASN A 103 13.63 -39.25 -2.32
CA ASN A 103 14.79 -40.12 -2.13
C ASN A 103 16.07 -39.33 -1.75
N GLU A 104 16.25 -38.10 -2.26
CA GLU A 104 17.39 -37.24 -1.89
C GLU A 104 17.27 -36.69 -0.46
N VAL A 105 16.05 -36.43 0.00
CA VAL A 105 15.78 -35.94 1.37
C VAL A 105 16.01 -37.04 2.40
N LEU A 106 15.57 -38.27 2.09
CA LEU A 106 15.81 -39.45 2.93
C LEU A 106 17.30 -39.79 3.06
N LYS A 107 18.07 -39.72 1.97
CA LYS A 107 19.53 -39.97 2.01
C LYS A 107 20.27 -39.01 2.94
N ARG A 108 19.88 -37.73 2.99
CA ARG A 108 20.51 -36.76 3.92
C ARG A 108 20.14 -37.01 5.38
N LYS A 109 18.92 -37.47 5.65
CA LYS A 109 18.49 -37.83 7.02
C LYS A 109 19.15 -39.10 7.55
N LEU A 110 19.56 -40.01 6.67
CA LEU A 110 20.29 -41.23 7.04
C LEU A 110 21.81 -41.04 7.10
N ALA A 111 22.32 -39.93 6.56
CA ALA A 111 23.75 -39.58 6.57
C ALA A 111 24.12 -38.53 7.64
N ALA A 112 23.15 -38.11 8.46
CA ALA A 112 23.31 -37.25 9.63
C ALA A 112 22.98 -38.07 10.89
#